data_AF-A0A117PF14-F1
#
_entry.id   AF-A0A117PF14-F1
#
_cell.length_a   1.000
_cell.length_b   1.000
_cell.length_c   1.000
_cell.angle_alpha   90.00
_cell.angle_beta   90.00
_cell.angle_gamma   90.00
#
_symmetry.space_group_name_H-M   'P 1'
#
loop_
_entity.id
_entity.type
_entity.pdbx_description
1 polymer ?
#
loop_
_entity_poly.entity_id
_entity_poly.type
_entity_poly.pdbx_seq_one_letter_code
_entity_poly.pdbx_strand_id
1 'polypeptide(L)'
;MRIRRPAPRGARRCTRFVALTSGLTALAATALAGTAAHAGTVDPSPTTTYSTTQLSAVEQAVARAGVVGTAWSVDGTSGRVLLAADSTVSAAAIDTIKRAAGANAGALRIERLPGKLTRYLSGGDAIYSRNAAGTLRCSLGFNTQDTAGNHYFLTAGHCTNGTTDWYSDRLVTHIGTTAGSSYPGNDYGLVAYDPGRPAPPGTVGDQDITGAANAQRGQAACRRGSTTGTHCGRVTGVNWSARYPDGVVTGMIRTNICAEPGDSGGPLYAGTQALGLTSGGSGNCASPPSVTFFQPVTEALNAFGVQVY
;
A
#
# COMPACT_ATOMS: atom_id res chain seq x y z
N MET A 1 -27.43 -70.10 39.11
CA MET A 1 -26.35 -70.67 39.93
C MET A 1 -25.16 -69.70 39.88
N ARG A 2 -24.71 -69.18 41.06
CA ARG A 2 -23.49 -68.37 41.38
C ARG A 2 -23.16 -67.15 40.47
N ILE A 3 -23.42 -65.89 40.87
CA ILE A 3 -22.72 -64.99 41.84
C ILE A 3 -21.21 -64.77 41.55
N ARG A 4 -20.83 -63.57 41.07
CA ARG A 4 -20.04 -62.55 41.80
C ARG A 4 -20.00 -61.19 41.07
N ARG A 5 -20.39 -60.12 41.80
CA ARG A 5 -20.18 -58.67 41.58
C ARG A 5 -18.88 -58.23 42.35
N PRO A 6 -18.52 -56.94 42.49
CA PRO A 6 -18.24 -55.87 41.50
C PRO A 6 -16.94 -55.06 41.88
N ALA A 7 -16.74 -53.93 41.18
CA ALA A 7 -16.35 -52.62 41.71
C ALA A 7 -14.90 -52.05 41.53
N PRO A 8 -14.79 -50.69 41.49
CA PRO A 8 -13.80 -49.90 40.74
C PRO A 8 -12.89 -49.04 41.65
N ARG A 9 -11.86 -48.38 41.10
CA ARG A 9 -11.12 -47.25 41.74
C ARG A 9 -10.50 -46.39 40.62
N GLY A 10 -10.46 -45.06 40.62
CA GLY A 10 -10.69 -44.07 41.67
C GLY A 10 -9.68 -42.92 41.44
N ALA A 11 -10.18 -41.70 41.28
CA ALA A 11 -9.40 -40.47 41.07
C ALA A 11 -8.45 -40.15 42.24
N ARG A 12 -7.37 -39.39 41.96
CA ARG A 12 -6.70 -38.56 42.98
C ARG A 12 -6.31 -37.20 42.42
N ARG A 13 -7.04 -36.17 42.87
CA ARG A 13 -6.53 -34.81 43.09
C ARG A 13 -5.50 -34.85 44.22
N CYS A 14 -4.50 -33.98 44.17
CA CYS A 14 -3.91 -33.42 45.39
C CYS A 14 -3.50 -31.97 45.16
N THR A 15 -4.23 -31.08 45.80
CA THR A 15 -3.92 -29.66 46.04
C THR A 15 -3.12 -29.56 47.33
N ARG A 16 -2.12 -28.67 47.41
CA ARG A 16 -1.69 -27.89 48.61
C ARG A 16 -0.46 -27.05 48.26
N PHE A 17 -0.55 -25.72 48.25
CA PHE A 17 -0.47 -24.75 49.36
C PHE A 17 0.98 -24.35 49.74
N VAL A 18 1.32 -23.11 49.35
CA VAL A 18 1.99 -22.01 50.07
C VAL A 18 3.19 -22.32 50.98
N ALA A 19 4.31 -21.62 50.74
CA ALA A 19 5.10 -20.97 51.79
C ALA A 19 5.91 -19.79 51.21
N LEU A 20 5.60 -18.58 51.70
CA LEU A 20 6.44 -17.39 51.66
C LEU A 20 7.51 -17.53 52.75
N THR A 21 8.78 -17.29 52.43
CA THR A 21 9.80 -16.93 53.43
C THR A 21 10.77 -15.92 52.85
N SER A 22 10.82 -14.78 53.53
CA SER A 22 11.80 -13.70 53.46
C SER A 22 13.21 -14.19 53.82
N GLY A 23 14.24 -13.66 53.16
CA GLY A 23 15.64 -13.87 53.55
C GLY A 23 16.55 -12.82 52.90
N LEU A 24 17.03 -11.89 53.72
CA LEU A 24 17.99 -10.83 53.37
C LEU A 24 19.45 -11.33 53.48
N THR A 25 20.33 -10.64 52.74
CA THR A 25 21.80 -10.49 52.85
C THR A 25 22.72 -11.45 52.07
N ALA A 26 23.48 -10.91 51.10
CA ALA A 26 24.90 -10.59 51.25
C ALA A 26 25.43 -9.84 50.01
N LEU A 27 26.24 -8.80 50.23
CA LEU A 27 26.93 -8.02 49.22
C LEU A 27 27.95 -8.86 48.44
N ALA A 28 27.99 -8.69 47.12
CA ALA A 28 29.18 -8.94 46.32
C ALA A 28 29.40 -7.72 45.41
N ALA A 29 30.40 -6.91 45.76
CA ALA A 29 30.90 -5.84 44.92
C ALA A 29 31.84 -6.43 43.87
N THR A 30 31.42 -6.40 42.61
CA THR A 30 32.33 -6.60 41.46
C THR A 30 32.42 -5.30 40.70
N ALA A 31 33.50 -4.56 40.93
CA ALA A 31 33.95 -3.50 40.05
C ALA A 31 34.58 -4.15 38.81
N LEU A 32 33.99 -3.91 37.63
CA LEU A 32 34.69 -4.05 36.35
C LEU A 32 34.46 -2.79 35.52
N ALA A 33 35.61 -2.19 35.20
CA ALA A 33 35.89 -1.08 34.31
C ALA A 33 34.77 -0.65 33.36
N GLY A 34 34.34 0.61 33.52
CA GLY A 34 33.56 1.31 32.52
C GLY A 34 34.39 1.48 31.24
N THR A 35 33.91 0.88 30.16
CA THR A 35 34.19 1.38 28.82
C THR A 35 33.27 2.58 28.62
N ALA A 36 33.82 3.77 28.86
CA ALA A 36 33.22 5.00 28.37
C ALA A 36 33.05 4.85 26.85
N ALA A 37 31.82 4.57 26.41
CA ALA A 37 31.42 4.87 25.06
C ALA A 37 31.74 6.35 24.84
N HIS A 38 32.44 6.66 23.75
CA HIS A 38 32.69 8.03 23.34
C HIS A 38 31.34 8.71 23.13
N ALA A 39 30.79 9.32 24.18
CA ALA A 39 29.92 10.44 24.06
C ALA A 39 30.75 11.49 23.35
N GLY A 40 30.58 11.60 22.02
CA GLY A 40 31.04 12.77 21.30
C GLY A 40 30.55 13.96 22.09
N THR A 41 31.47 14.84 22.46
CA THR A 41 31.15 16.08 23.14
C THR A 41 30.10 16.81 22.30
N VAL A 42 28.84 16.73 22.73
CA VAL A 42 27.79 17.60 22.24
C VAL A 42 28.20 18.96 22.76
N ASP A 43 28.79 19.77 21.88
CA ASP A 43 28.93 21.19 22.13
C ASP A 43 27.51 21.72 22.44
N PRO A 44 27.25 22.26 23.65
CA PRO A 44 25.94 22.83 23.96
C PRO A 44 25.82 24.13 23.15
N SER A 45 25.47 23.99 21.87
CA SER A 45 24.96 25.10 21.08
C SER A 45 23.85 25.76 21.91
N PRO A 46 23.80 27.10 21.98
CA PRO A 46 22.81 27.79 22.78
C PRO A 46 21.44 27.21 22.44
N THR A 47 20.69 26.82 23.47
CA THR A 47 19.31 26.34 23.36
C THR A 47 18.43 27.52 22.98
N THR A 48 18.63 28.03 21.77
CA THR A 48 17.74 28.99 21.13
C THR A 48 16.38 28.34 21.12
N THR A 49 15.50 28.86 21.97
CA THR A 49 14.14 28.38 22.08
C THR A 49 13.33 29.16 21.05
N TYR A 50 12.70 28.45 20.12
CA TYR A 50 11.87 29.07 19.09
C TYR A 50 10.42 29.14 19.57
N SER A 51 9.79 30.30 19.43
CA SER A 51 8.35 30.45 19.68
C SER A 51 7.52 29.67 18.65
N THR A 52 6.27 29.37 18.98
CA THR A 52 5.30 28.74 18.07
C THR A 52 5.12 29.53 16.78
N THR A 53 5.12 30.87 16.86
CA THR A 53 5.08 31.77 15.69
C THR A 53 6.32 31.62 14.81
N GLN A 54 7.51 31.52 15.40
CA GLN A 54 8.74 31.30 14.63
C GLN A 54 8.76 29.92 13.97
N LEU A 55 8.34 28.87 14.67
CA LEU A 55 8.24 27.52 14.12
C LEU A 55 7.25 27.46 12.95
N SER A 56 6.07 28.07 13.10
CA SER A 56 5.07 28.18 12.04
C SER A 56 5.61 28.96 10.82
N ALA A 57 6.37 30.03 11.05
CA ALA A 57 7.00 30.79 9.97
C ALA A 57 8.05 29.96 9.20
N VAL A 58 8.77 29.07 9.91
CA VAL A 58 9.73 28.15 9.30
C VAL A 58 9.02 27.08 8.48
N GLU A 59 7.95 26.45 8.98
CA GLU A 59 7.16 25.49 8.18
C GLU A 59 6.62 26.12 6.89
N GLN A 60 6.11 27.36 6.97
CA GLN A 60 5.68 28.09 5.77
C GLN A 60 6.84 28.41 4.82
N ALA A 61 8.04 28.66 5.35
CA ALA A 61 9.23 28.87 4.53
C ALA A 61 9.66 27.59 3.80
N VAL A 62 9.64 26.43 4.48
CA VAL A 62 9.86 25.12 3.86
C VAL A 62 8.84 24.89 2.74
N ALA A 63 7.55 25.12 3.03
CA ALA A 63 6.48 24.96 2.05
C ALA A 63 6.67 25.85 0.81
N ARG A 64 7.00 27.13 1.00
CA ARG A 64 7.25 28.10 -0.09
C ARG A 64 8.49 27.78 -0.90
N ALA A 65 9.52 27.16 -0.30
CA ALA A 65 10.73 26.78 -1.01
C ALA A 65 10.48 25.69 -2.06
N GLY A 66 9.40 24.92 -1.95
CA GLY A 66 8.92 24.02 -3.00
C GLY A 66 9.89 22.92 -3.40
N VAL A 67 10.83 22.54 -2.52
CA VAL A 67 11.84 21.53 -2.81
C VAL A 67 11.19 20.14 -2.76
N VAL A 68 11.02 19.53 -3.93
CA VAL A 68 10.54 18.15 -4.08
C VAL A 68 11.47 17.18 -3.34
N GLY A 69 10.90 16.17 -2.67
CA GLY A 69 11.66 15.21 -1.88
C GLY A 69 11.85 15.61 -0.41
N THR A 70 11.07 16.58 0.09
CA THR A 70 11.08 17.00 1.49
C THR A 70 9.75 16.75 2.19
N ALA A 71 9.82 16.46 3.49
CA ALA A 71 8.69 16.40 4.42
C ALA A 71 9.08 17.12 5.72
N TRP A 72 8.14 17.79 6.38
CA TRP A 72 8.45 18.54 7.59
C TRP A 72 7.34 18.50 8.63
N SER A 73 7.73 18.68 9.90
CA SER A 73 6.81 18.82 11.03
C SER A 73 7.50 19.53 12.19
N VAL A 74 6.74 20.23 13.03
CA VAL A 74 7.21 20.69 14.34
C VAL A 74 7.38 19.50 15.30
N ASP A 75 8.61 19.28 15.75
CA ASP A 75 8.92 18.39 16.87
C ASP A 75 8.68 19.15 18.18
N GLY A 76 7.54 18.87 18.82
CA GLY A 76 7.13 19.49 20.08
C GLY A 76 8.07 19.20 21.25
N THR A 77 8.91 18.15 21.16
CA THR A 77 9.88 17.80 22.21
C THR A 77 11.13 18.67 22.11
N SER A 78 11.64 18.86 20.89
CA SER A 78 12.86 19.65 20.66
C SER A 78 12.60 21.13 20.37
N GLY A 79 11.34 21.52 20.13
CA GLY A 79 10.98 22.90 19.80
C GLY A 79 11.59 23.36 18.47
N ARG A 80 11.65 22.44 17.49
CA ARG A 80 12.27 22.62 16.18
C ARG A 80 11.40 22.09 15.07
N VAL A 81 11.63 22.55 13.84
CA VAL A 81 11.04 21.95 12.64
C VAL A 81 11.96 20.83 12.18
N LEU A 82 11.51 19.59 12.29
CA LEU A 82 12.17 18.46 11.66
C LEU A 82 11.90 18.54 10.15
N LEU A 83 12.96 18.60 9.36
CA LEU A 83 12.92 18.59 7.90
C LEU A 83 13.58 17.31 7.41
N ALA A 84 12.77 16.33 7.05
CA ALA A 84 13.21 15.11 6.40
C ALA A 84 13.44 15.38 4.90
N ALA A 85 14.62 15.06 4.41
CA ALA A 85 15.03 15.26 3.03
C ALA A 85 15.51 13.95 2.42
N ASP A 86 14.90 13.55 1.33
CA ASP A 86 15.16 12.29 0.64
C ASP A 86 16.48 12.30 -0.15
N SER A 87 16.89 11.16 -0.69
CA SER A 87 18.16 10.98 -1.38
C SER A 87 18.34 11.84 -2.63
N THR A 88 17.26 12.41 -3.19
CA THR A 88 17.29 13.29 -4.37
C THR A 88 17.51 14.76 -4.01
N VAL A 89 17.26 15.15 -2.76
CA VAL A 89 17.44 16.53 -2.29
C VAL A 89 18.92 16.84 -2.10
N SER A 90 19.48 17.73 -2.93
CA SER A 90 20.88 18.16 -2.86
C SER A 90 21.15 19.12 -1.69
N ALA A 91 22.43 19.30 -1.34
CA ALA A 91 22.83 20.31 -0.35
C ALA A 91 22.40 21.73 -0.75
N ALA A 92 22.53 22.08 -2.03
CA ALA A 92 22.09 23.38 -2.56
C ALA A 92 20.57 23.59 -2.41
N ALA A 93 19.76 22.54 -2.56
CA ALA A 93 18.33 22.61 -2.34
C ALA A 93 17.99 22.81 -0.85
N ILE A 94 18.71 22.14 0.05
CA ILE A 94 18.60 22.38 1.51
C ILE A 94 18.96 23.84 1.84
N ASP A 95 20.02 24.38 1.23
CA ASP A 95 20.43 25.77 1.48
C ASP A 95 19.39 26.78 0.98
N THR A 96 18.65 26.48 -0.09
CA THR A 96 17.49 27.28 -0.51
C THR A 96 16.40 27.31 0.57
N ILE A 97 16.12 26.17 1.21
CA ILE A 97 15.15 26.11 2.32
C ILE A 97 15.64 26.92 3.53
N LYS A 98 16.93 26.79 3.89
CA LYS A 98 17.53 27.58 4.98
C LYS A 98 17.45 29.08 4.70
N ARG A 99 17.77 29.52 3.48
CA ARG A 99 17.63 30.93 3.08
C ARG A 99 16.19 31.43 3.19
N ALA A 100 15.22 30.60 2.78
CA ALA A 100 13.80 30.95 2.92
C ALA A 100 13.36 31.09 4.39
N ALA A 101 13.93 30.28 5.29
CA ALA A 101 13.67 30.37 6.74
C ALA A 101 14.34 31.60 7.40
N GLY A 102 15.30 32.24 6.73
CA GLY A 102 15.93 33.49 7.15
C GLY A 102 16.54 33.42 8.55
N ALA A 103 16.24 34.41 9.39
CA ALA A 103 16.74 34.49 10.77
C ALA A 103 16.35 33.27 11.64
N ASN A 104 15.31 32.52 11.25
CA ASN A 104 14.84 31.33 11.97
C ASN A 104 15.42 30.01 11.40
N ALA A 105 16.39 30.05 10.48
CA ALA A 105 16.95 28.84 9.86
C ALA A 105 17.53 27.83 10.86
N GLY A 106 18.02 28.29 12.02
CA GLY A 106 18.50 27.41 13.09
C GLY A 106 17.42 26.53 13.74
N ALA A 107 16.13 26.83 13.49
CA ALA A 107 15.02 26.00 13.94
C ALA A 107 14.87 24.71 13.11
N LEU A 108 15.51 24.62 11.93
CA LEU A 108 15.48 23.42 11.11
C LEU A 108 16.43 22.36 11.68
N ARG A 109 15.91 21.17 11.97
CA ARG A 109 16.69 19.95 12.18
C ARG A 109 16.57 19.11 10.91
N ILE A 110 17.66 18.96 10.16
CA ILE A 110 17.64 18.18 8.93
C ILE A 110 17.83 16.70 9.23
N GLU A 111 16.92 15.88 8.75
CA GLU A 111 17.03 14.42 8.72
C GLU A 111 17.18 13.97 7.28
N ARG A 112 18.07 13.00 7.03
CA ARG A 112 18.24 12.40 5.71
C ARG A 112 17.51 11.08 5.65
N LEU A 113 16.53 10.98 4.75
CA LEU A 113 15.82 9.73 4.52
C LEU A 113 16.62 8.82 3.58
N PRO A 114 16.59 7.50 3.80
CA PRO A 114 17.08 6.55 2.82
C PRO A 114 16.15 6.53 1.59
N GLY A 115 16.70 6.72 0.40
CA GLY A 115 15.95 6.66 -0.86
C GLY A 115 15.07 7.89 -1.12
N LYS A 116 14.22 7.79 -2.16
CA LYS A 116 13.34 8.86 -2.65
C LYS A 116 11.95 8.76 -1.99
N LEU A 117 11.40 9.88 -1.54
CA LEU A 117 9.99 9.97 -1.17
C LEU A 117 9.14 9.69 -2.40
N THR A 118 8.39 8.60 -2.34
CA THR A 118 7.50 8.16 -3.41
C THR A 118 6.12 7.96 -2.82
N ARG A 119 5.08 8.42 -3.53
CA ARG A 119 3.73 7.96 -3.22
C ARG A 119 3.69 6.49 -3.57
N TYR A 120 3.30 5.68 -2.60
CA TYR A 120 3.07 4.27 -2.88
C TYR A 120 1.89 4.13 -3.82
N LEU A 121 2.04 3.24 -4.81
CA LEU A 121 0.96 2.90 -5.71
C LEU A 121 0.03 1.92 -5.00
N SER A 122 -1.25 2.25 -4.96
CA SER A 122 -2.33 1.45 -4.39
C SER A 122 -3.34 1.08 -5.48
N GLY A 123 -4.15 0.07 -5.21
CA GLY A 123 -5.23 -0.35 -6.10
C GLY A 123 -6.15 0.82 -6.43
N GLY A 124 -6.37 1.07 -7.72
CA GLY A 124 -7.15 2.16 -8.28
C GLY A 124 -6.34 3.38 -8.72
N ASP A 125 -5.04 3.44 -8.44
CA ASP A 125 -4.19 4.54 -8.91
C ASP A 125 -3.94 4.49 -10.42
N ALA A 126 -3.69 5.65 -11.01
CA ALA A 126 -3.41 5.76 -12.44
C ALA A 126 -2.07 5.10 -12.77
N ILE A 127 -2.09 4.24 -13.79
CA ILE A 127 -0.91 3.66 -14.43
C ILE A 127 -0.96 3.95 -15.92
N TYR A 128 0.21 4.19 -16.50
CA TYR A 128 0.34 4.63 -17.87
C TYR A 128 1.28 3.72 -18.63
N SER A 129 0.98 3.52 -19.91
CA SER A 129 1.86 2.83 -20.84
C SER A 129 1.78 3.50 -22.21
N ARG A 130 2.61 3.04 -23.14
CA ARG A 130 2.60 3.46 -24.54
C ARG A 130 2.20 2.29 -25.41
N ASN A 131 1.19 2.50 -26.26
CA ASN A 131 0.82 1.58 -27.32
C ASN A 131 0.86 2.30 -28.68
N ALA A 132 0.43 1.62 -29.74
CA ALA A 132 0.41 2.16 -31.10
C ALA A 132 -0.47 3.41 -31.26
N ALA A 133 -1.48 3.60 -30.40
CA ALA A 133 -2.38 4.75 -30.42
C ALA A 133 -1.88 5.93 -29.55
N GLY A 134 -0.77 5.77 -28.83
CA GLY A 134 -0.18 6.81 -27.98
C GLY A 134 -0.14 6.41 -26.50
N THR A 135 -0.38 7.38 -25.62
CA THR A 135 -0.39 7.14 -24.17
C THR A 135 -1.69 6.47 -23.77
N LEU A 136 -1.58 5.25 -23.26
CA LEU A 136 -2.64 4.52 -22.59
C LEU A 136 -2.65 4.89 -21.10
N ARG A 137 -3.84 5.01 -20.54
CA ARG A 137 -4.06 5.12 -19.10
C ARG A 137 -5.02 4.03 -18.65
N CYS A 138 -4.60 3.26 -17.67
CA CYS A 138 -5.43 2.30 -16.95
C CYS A 138 -5.29 2.53 -15.45
N SER A 139 -5.92 1.66 -14.66
CA SER A 139 -5.83 1.65 -13.21
C SER A 139 -5.07 0.43 -12.75
N LEU A 140 -4.26 0.61 -11.69
CA LEU A 140 -3.70 -0.50 -10.94
C LEU A 140 -4.85 -1.28 -10.29
N GLY A 141 -4.85 -2.60 -10.39
CA GLY A 141 -5.83 -3.48 -9.76
C GLY A 141 -5.48 -3.76 -8.31
N PHE A 142 -4.63 -4.77 -8.10
CA PHE A 142 -4.14 -5.15 -6.79
C PHE A 142 -2.63 -5.31 -6.83
N ASN A 143 -1.94 -4.83 -5.81
CA ASN A 143 -0.56 -5.24 -5.56
C ASN A 143 -0.55 -6.70 -5.12
N THR A 144 0.44 -7.43 -5.58
CA THR A 144 0.58 -8.86 -5.38
C THR A 144 2.04 -9.21 -5.18
N GLN A 145 2.28 -10.36 -4.58
CA GLN A 145 3.62 -10.91 -4.45
C GLN A 145 3.63 -12.39 -4.86
N ASP A 146 4.78 -12.87 -5.30
CA ASP A 146 5.02 -14.30 -5.42
C ASP A 146 5.58 -14.89 -4.10
N THR A 147 5.87 -16.19 -4.12
CA THR A 147 6.45 -16.91 -2.96
C THR A 147 7.92 -16.57 -2.72
N ALA A 148 8.62 -15.97 -3.68
CA ALA A 148 10.00 -15.50 -3.56
C ALA A 148 10.09 -14.06 -2.99
N GLY A 149 8.95 -13.39 -2.81
CA GLY A 149 8.88 -12.01 -2.32
C GLY A 149 9.04 -10.96 -3.41
N ASN A 150 8.97 -11.34 -4.69
CA ASN A 150 8.93 -10.37 -5.79
C ASN A 150 7.55 -9.72 -5.83
N HIS A 151 7.52 -8.41 -6.07
CA HIS A 151 6.28 -7.64 -6.10
C HIS A 151 5.81 -7.39 -7.53
N TYR A 152 4.51 -7.48 -7.72
CA TYR A 152 3.81 -7.25 -8.98
C TYR A 152 2.54 -6.44 -8.71
N PHE A 153 1.91 -5.97 -9.77
CA PHE A 153 0.52 -5.57 -9.71
C PHE A 153 -0.30 -6.18 -10.84
N LEU A 154 -1.55 -6.51 -10.52
CA LEU A 154 -2.54 -6.90 -11.51
C LEU A 154 -3.18 -5.66 -12.14
N THR A 155 -3.53 -5.76 -13.41
CA THR A 155 -4.40 -4.82 -14.13
C THR A 155 -5.18 -5.57 -15.22
N ALA A 156 -5.90 -4.87 -16.09
CA ALA A 156 -6.65 -5.50 -17.17
C ALA A 156 -5.73 -5.98 -18.30
N GLY A 157 -6.07 -7.12 -18.88
CA GLY A 157 -5.33 -7.75 -19.98
C GLY A 157 -5.33 -6.91 -21.24
N HIS A 158 -6.45 -6.26 -21.56
CA HIS A 158 -6.51 -5.33 -22.70
C HIS A 158 -5.60 -4.12 -22.54
N CYS A 159 -5.16 -3.80 -21.31
CA CYS A 159 -4.19 -2.74 -21.08
C CYS A 159 -2.74 -3.21 -21.24
N THR A 160 -2.44 -4.45 -20.84
CA THR A 160 -1.11 -5.08 -20.97
C THR A 160 -0.86 -5.69 -22.34
N ASN A 161 -1.91 -5.94 -23.13
CA ASN A 161 -1.79 -6.55 -24.44
C ASN A 161 -1.09 -5.59 -25.43
N GLY A 162 0.11 -5.98 -25.88
CA GLY A 162 0.93 -5.15 -26.77
C GLY A 162 1.61 -3.96 -26.08
N THR A 163 1.68 -3.94 -24.75
CA THR A 163 2.43 -2.94 -23.98
C THR A 163 3.49 -3.59 -23.10
N THR A 164 4.63 -2.90 -22.94
CA THR A 164 5.79 -3.41 -22.20
C THR A 164 6.04 -2.60 -20.94
N ASP A 165 6.28 -1.30 -21.09
CA ASP A 165 6.73 -0.43 -20.00
C ASP A 165 5.57 0.30 -19.32
N TRP A 166 5.64 0.38 -18.00
CA TRP A 166 4.60 0.99 -17.16
C TRP A 166 5.15 2.15 -16.34
N TYR A 167 4.31 3.16 -16.13
CA TYR A 167 4.66 4.42 -15.48
C TYR A 167 3.58 4.83 -14.47
N SER A 168 4.00 5.50 -13.38
CA SER A 168 3.11 6.06 -12.34
C SER A 168 2.57 7.46 -12.66
N ASP A 169 3.07 8.04 -13.75
CA ASP A 169 2.67 9.34 -14.28
C ASP A 169 2.64 9.24 -15.83
N ARG A 170 2.46 10.36 -16.53
CA ARG A 170 2.36 10.40 -18.00
C ARG A 170 3.72 10.12 -18.69
N LEU A 171 4.22 8.90 -18.55
CA LEU A 171 5.40 8.33 -19.20
C LEU A 171 6.75 8.91 -18.73
N VAL A 172 6.85 9.36 -17.48
CA VAL A 172 8.08 9.93 -16.89
C VAL A 172 8.69 8.97 -15.86
N THR A 173 7.93 8.60 -14.83
CA THR A 173 8.40 7.73 -13.74
C THR A 173 8.07 6.28 -14.05
N HIS A 174 9.01 5.57 -14.68
CA HIS A 174 8.92 4.13 -14.94
C HIS A 174 8.76 3.36 -13.62
N ILE A 175 7.88 2.36 -13.58
CA ILE A 175 7.57 1.58 -12.38
C ILE A 175 7.70 0.08 -12.56
N GLY A 176 7.69 -0.43 -13.79
CA GLY A 176 7.70 -1.86 -14.02
C GLY A 176 7.39 -2.25 -15.47
N THR A 177 7.46 -3.55 -15.72
CA THR A 177 7.32 -4.12 -17.06
C THR A 177 6.28 -5.25 -17.07
N THR A 178 5.50 -5.35 -18.14
CA THR A 178 4.53 -6.45 -18.33
C THR A 178 5.22 -7.80 -18.22
N ALA A 179 4.79 -8.61 -17.27
CA ALA A 179 5.29 -9.97 -17.02
C ALA A 179 4.34 -11.04 -17.58
N GLY A 180 3.07 -10.70 -17.79
CA GLY A 180 2.08 -11.59 -18.39
C GLY A 180 0.82 -10.84 -18.79
N SER A 181 0.12 -11.36 -19.79
CA SER A 181 -1.13 -10.77 -20.31
C SER A 181 -2.02 -11.87 -20.90
N SER A 182 -3.32 -11.78 -20.67
CA SER A 182 -4.32 -12.66 -21.29
C SER A 182 -5.53 -11.84 -21.72
N TYR A 183 -5.68 -11.66 -23.04
CA TYR A 183 -6.79 -10.95 -23.67
C TYR A 183 -6.81 -11.20 -25.20
N PRO A 184 -7.98 -11.44 -25.84
CA PRO A 184 -9.30 -11.67 -25.26
C PRO A 184 -9.45 -13.11 -24.69
N GLY A 185 -10.67 -13.56 -24.41
CA GLY A 185 -10.98 -14.79 -23.68
C GLY A 185 -11.10 -14.52 -22.19
N ASN A 186 -10.00 -13.99 -21.63
CA ASN A 186 -9.88 -13.44 -20.30
C ASN A 186 -9.53 -11.95 -20.38
N ASP A 187 -9.48 -11.25 -19.25
CA ASP A 187 -9.04 -9.85 -19.21
C ASP A 187 -8.22 -9.51 -17.96
N TYR A 188 -7.00 -10.07 -17.88
CA TYR A 188 -6.04 -9.77 -16.83
C TYR A 188 -4.61 -9.65 -17.35
N GLY A 189 -3.82 -8.85 -16.66
CA GLY A 189 -2.40 -8.65 -16.91
C GLY A 189 -1.62 -8.53 -15.60
N LEU A 190 -0.35 -8.89 -15.66
CA LEU A 190 0.60 -8.81 -14.56
C LEU A 190 1.76 -7.90 -14.96
N VAL A 191 2.12 -6.96 -14.10
CA VAL A 191 3.28 -6.09 -14.27
C VAL A 191 4.23 -6.31 -13.11
N ALA A 192 5.49 -6.64 -13.41
CA ALA A 192 6.55 -6.77 -12.42
C ALA A 192 7.09 -5.39 -12.07
N TYR A 193 7.18 -5.06 -10.78
CA TYR A 193 7.80 -3.81 -10.34
C TYR A 193 9.31 -3.79 -10.62
N ASP A 194 9.85 -2.59 -10.87
CA ASP A 194 11.29 -2.40 -10.98
C ASP A 194 12.01 -2.86 -9.69
N PRO A 195 13.19 -3.50 -9.82
CA PRO A 195 13.97 -3.93 -8.67
C PRO A 195 14.41 -2.73 -7.80
N GLY A 196 14.51 -2.96 -6.49
CA GLY A 196 14.97 -1.94 -5.52
C GLY A 196 13.92 -0.89 -5.15
N ARG A 197 12.68 -1.01 -5.64
CA ARG A 197 11.56 -0.20 -5.15
C ARG A 197 11.14 -0.66 -3.75
N PRO A 198 10.67 0.26 -2.88
CA PRO A 198 10.02 -0.14 -1.64
C PRO A 198 8.83 -1.07 -1.91
N ALA A 199 8.57 -1.98 -0.97
CA ALA A 199 7.41 -2.86 -1.04
C ALA A 199 6.12 -2.02 -1.21
N PRO A 200 5.32 -2.25 -2.26
CA PRO A 200 4.08 -1.54 -2.44
C PRO A 200 3.04 -2.02 -1.41
N PRO A 201 2.10 -1.18 -0.97
CA PRO A 201 1.11 -1.52 0.03
C PRO A 201 0.06 -2.47 -0.56
N GLY A 202 -0.43 -3.39 0.26
CA GLY A 202 -1.54 -4.29 -0.03
C GLY A 202 -2.92 -3.65 -0.10
N THR A 203 -3.03 -2.39 -0.53
CA THR A 203 -4.23 -1.59 -0.30
C THR A 203 -4.93 -1.16 -1.59
N VAL A 204 -6.22 -0.85 -1.46
CA VAL A 204 -7.02 -0.10 -2.44
C VAL A 204 -7.33 1.26 -1.82
N GLY A 205 -6.54 2.29 -2.15
CA GLY A 205 -6.51 3.53 -1.37
C GLY A 205 -6.15 3.22 0.10
N ASP A 206 -7.04 3.57 1.02
CA ASP A 206 -6.86 3.33 2.46
C ASP A 206 -7.43 1.96 2.92
N GLN A 207 -8.07 1.19 2.03
CA GLN A 207 -8.62 -0.14 2.37
C GLN A 207 -7.54 -1.21 2.23
N ASP A 208 -7.19 -1.87 3.33
CA ASP A 208 -6.32 -3.04 3.34
C ASP A 208 -6.97 -4.27 2.68
N ILE A 209 -6.21 -5.01 1.85
CA ILE A 209 -6.69 -6.19 1.11
C ILE A 209 -5.88 -7.41 1.52
N THR A 210 -6.46 -8.21 2.42
CA THR A 210 -5.78 -9.33 3.06
C THR A 210 -6.10 -10.68 2.39
N GLY A 211 -6.90 -10.70 1.34
CA GLY A 211 -7.33 -11.94 0.70
C GLY A 211 -8.13 -11.74 -0.59
N ALA A 212 -8.39 -12.83 -1.29
CA ALA A 212 -9.17 -12.85 -2.52
C ALA A 212 -10.32 -13.86 -2.41
N ALA A 213 -11.47 -13.50 -2.99
CA ALA A 213 -12.66 -14.34 -2.97
C ALA A 213 -13.41 -14.28 -4.30
N ASN A 214 -14.13 -15.36 -4.61
CA ASN A 214 -15.06 -15.36 -5.73
C ASN A 214 -16.27 -14.50 -5.40
N ALA A 215 -16.66 -13.63 -6.33
CA ALA A 215 -17.83 -12.79 -6.16
C ALA A 215 -19.14 -13.59 -6.13
N GLN A 216 -20.12 -13.11 -5.39
CA GLN A 216 -21.45 -13.69 -5.27
C GLN A 216 -22.52 -12.69 -5.70
N ARG A 217 -23.55 -13.15 -6.42
CA ARG A 217 -24.70 -12.30 -6.78
C ARG A 217 -25.35 -11.73 -5.51
N GLY A 218 -25.65 -10.44 -5.52
CA GLY A 218 -26.28 -9.71 -4.43
C GLY A 218 -25.29 -9.11 -3.44
N GLN A 219 -24.02 -9.55 -3.42
CA GLN A 219 -23.05 -9.00 -2.47
C GLN A 219 -22.76 -7.53 -2.74
N ALA A 220 -22.59 -6.75 -1.67
CA ALA A 220 -22.11 -5.39 -1.76
C ALA A 220 -20.63 -5.39 -2.15
N ALA A 221 -20.25 -4.47 -3.02
CA ALA A 221 -18.87 -4.30 -3.44
C ALA A 221 -18.60 -2.83 -3.76
N CYS A 222 -17.33 -2.45 -3.63
CA CYS A 222 -16.83 -1.17 -4.09
C CYS A 222 -15.79 -1.41 -5.18
N ARG A 223 -15.64 -0.46 -6.09
CA ARG A 223 -14.53 -0.42 -7.03
C ARG A 223 -13.80 0.90 -6.91
N ARG A 224 -12.50 0.90 -7.17
CA ARG A 224 -11.69 2.11 -7.31
C ARG A 224 -11.06 2.15 -8.69
N GLY A 225 -11.06 3.32 -9.31
CA GLY A 225 -10.46 3.52 -10.63
C GLY A 225 -9.86 4.91 -10.74
N SER A 226 -8.88 5.05 -11.61
CA SER A 226 -8.11 6.27 -11.73
C SER A 226 -8.94 7.44 -12.25
N THR A 227 -10.02 7.17 -13.00
CA THR A 227 -10.86 8.19 -13.65
C THR A 227 -11.97 8.65 -12.75
N THR A 228 -12.72 7.73 -12.16
CA THR A 228 -13.92 8.06 -11.41
C THR A 228 -13.78 7.88 -9.90
N GLY A 229 -12.60 7.49 -9.41
CA GLY A 229 -12.36 7.32 -7.97
C GLY A 229 -13.05 6.08 -7.42
N THR A 230 -13.66 6.18 -6.24
CA THR A 230 -14.30 5.04 -5.56
C THR A 230 -15.82 5.11 -5.66
N HIS A 231 -16.45 4.04 -6.13
CA HIS A 231 -17.90 3.91 -6.15
C HIS A 231 -18.32 2.52 -5.67
N CYS A 232 -19.50 2.44 -5.06
CA CYS A 232 -20.01 1.21 -4.48
C CYS A 232 -21.40 0.88 -4.99
N GLY A 233 -21.75 -0.40 -4.90
CA GLY A 233 -23.03 -0.94 -5.35
C GLY A 233 -23.06 -2.44 -5.11
N ARG A 234 -23.58 -3.20 -6.07
CA ARG A 234 -23.79 -4.64 -5.92
C ARG A 234 -23.32 -5.42 -7.12
N VAL A 235 -22.85 -6.63 -6.82
CA VAL A 235 -22.73 -7.68 -7.83
C VAL A 235 -24.12 -8.12 -8.24
N THR A 236 -24.42 -8.01 -9.53
CA THR A 236 -25.72 -8.38 -10.12
C THR A 236 -25.67 -9.71 -10.87
N GLY A 237 -24.48 -10.30 -11.05
CA GLY A 237 -24.32 -11.64 -11.59
C GLY A 237 -22.85 -12.05 -11.72
N VAL A 238 -22.63 -13.31 -12.03
CA VAL A 238 -21.31 -13.94 -12.28
C VAL A 238 -21.41 -14.84 -13.50
N ASN A 239 -20.27 -15.27 -14.05
CA ASN A 239 -20.17 -16.10 -15.25
C ASN A 239 -20.82 -15.44 -16.48
N TRP A 240 -20.70 -14.13 -16.60
CA TRP A 240 -21.15 -13.39 -17.79
C TRP A 240 -20.11 -13.45 -18.90
N SER A 241 -20.58 -13.45 -20.15
CA SER A 241 -19.76 -13.21 -21.32
C SER A 241 -20.10 -11.85 -21.91
N ALA A 242 -19.08 -11.04 -22.20
CA ALA A 242 -19.25 -9.78 -22.95
C ALA A 242 -18.48 -9.87 -24.26
N ARG A 243 -19.08 -9.34 -25.32
CA ARG A 243 -18.46 -9.20 -26.64
C ARG A 243 -18.04 -7.74 -26.82
N TYR A 244 -16.74 -7.51 -26.83
CA TYR A 244 -16.12 -6.26 -27.22
C TYR A 244 -15.75 -6.29 -28.71
N PRO A 245 -15.42 -5.14 -29.33
CA PRO A 245 -15.03 -5.09 -30.75
C PRO A 245 -13.84 -5.99 -31.11
N ASP A 246 -12.97 -6.23 -30.15
CA ASP A 246 -11.70 -6.95 -30.22
C ASP A 246 -11.77 -8.40 -29.70
N GLY A 247 -12.90 -8.83 -29.12
CA GLY A 247 -13.08 -10.23 -28.74
C GLY A 247 -14.19 -10.49 -27.73
N VAL A 248 -14.36 -11.75 -27.36
CA VAL A 248 -15.26 -12.17 -26.28
C VAL A 248 -14.44 -12.43 -25.03
N VAL A 249 -14.88 -11.89 -23.89
CA VAL A 249 -14.37 -12.22 -22.56
C VAL A 249 -15.46 -12.98 -21.80
N THR A 250 -15.11 -14.07 -21.14
CA THR A 250 -16.06 -14.97 -20.46
C THR A 250 -15.79 -15.04 -18.95
N GLY A 251 -16.69 -15.66 -18.18
CA GLY A 251 -16.47 -15.86 -16.74
C GLY A 251 -16.61 -14.60 -15.88
N MET A 252 -17.07 -13.47 -16.43
CA MET A 252 -17.01 -12.18 -15.76
C MET A 252 -18.06 -11.98 -14.66
N ILE A 253 -17.70 -11.12 -13.72
CA ILE A 253 -18.58 -10.57 -12.68
C ILE A 253 -19.32 -9.38 -13.30
N ARG A 254 -20.64 -9.30 -13.13
CA ARG A 254 -21.46 -8.16 -13.54
C ARG A 254 -21.89 -7.36 -12.33
N THR A 255 -21.77 -6.04 -12.35
CA THR A 255 -22.23 -5.14 -11.27
C THR A 255 -23.12 -4.03 -11.81
N ASN A 256 -23.77 -3.29 -10.90
CA ASN A 256 -24.43 -2.02 -11.20
C ASN A 256 -23.61 -0.79 -10.75
N ILE A 257 -22.31 -0.99 -10.56
CA ILE A 257 -21.38 0.06 -10.14
C ILE A 257 -20.85 0.70 -11.42
N CYS A 258 -20.96 2.02 -11.57
CA CYS A 258 -20.49 2.71 -12.77
C CYS A 258 -18.98 2.58 -12.93
N ALA A 259 -18.46 2.70 -14.15
CA ALA A 259 -17.03 2.89 -14.44
C ALA A 259 -16.91 3.58 -15.80
N GLU A 260 -15.81 4.29 -16.02
CA GLU A 260 -15.57 5.06 -17.25
C GLU A 260 -14.18 4.76 -17.84
N PRO A 261 -13.91 5.16 -19.10
CA PRO A 261 -12.60 4.96 -19.72
C PRO A 261 -11.44 5.41 -18.82
N GLY A 262 -10.45 4.53 -18.64
CA GLY A 262 -9.32 4.72 -17.72
C GLY A 262 -9.50 4.07 -16.33
N ASP A 263 -10.72 3.65 -15.95
CA ASP A 263 -10.94 2.80 -14.77
C ASP A 263 -10.60 1.33 -15.02
N SER A 264 -10.35 0.95 -16.29
CA SER A 264 -9.89 -0.38 -16.70
C SER A 264 -8.74 -0.89 -15.84
N GLY A 265 -8.83 -2.14 -15.41
CA GLY A 265 -7.87 -2.79 -14.52
C GLY A 265 -8.06 -2.48 -13.04
N GLY A 266 -8.86 -1.47 -12.68
CA GLY A 266 -9.08 -1.06 -11.29
C GLY A 266 -9.74 -2.15 -10.45
N PRO A 267 -9.51 -2.17 -9.12
CA PRO A 267 -10.00 -3.21 -8.23
C PRO A 267 -11.51 -3.11 -8.02
N LEU A 268 -12.18 -4.27 -8.00
CA LEU A 268 -13.46 -4.53 -7.34
C LEU A 268 -13.17 -5.31 -6.05
N TYR A 269 -13.67 -4.83 -4.92
CA TYR A 269 -13.39 -5.39 -3.59
C TYR A 269 -14.61 -5.31 -2.66
N ALA A 270 -14.62 -6.15 -1.62
CA ALA A 270 -15.60 -6.12 -0.55
C ALA A 270 -14.90 -6.28 0.80
N GLY A 271 -14.83 -5.19 1.58
CA GLY A 271 -13.99 -5.15 2.77
C GLY A 271 -12.54 -5.44 2.39
N THR A 272 -11.94 -6.43 3.05
CA THR A 272 -10.56 -6.84 2.80
C THR A 272 -10.40 -7.86 1.66
N GLN A 273 -11.48 -8.21 0.95
CA GLN A 273 -11.47 -9.23 -0.10
C GLN A 273 -11.40 -8.61 -1.49
N ALA A 274 -10.36 -8.96 -2.24
CA ALA A 274 -10.26 -8.72 -3.68
C ALA A 274 -11.25 -9.62 -4.43
N LEU A 275 -12.00 -9.04 -5.37
CA LEU A 275 -13.03 -9.76 -6.14
C LEU A 275 -12.75 -9.78 -7.64
N GLY A 276 -12.34 -8.65 -8.23
CA GLY A 276 -12.12 -8.59 -9.68
C GLY A 276 -11.40 -7.33 -10.17
N LEU A 277 -11.11 -7.31 -11.47
CA LEU A 277 -10.43 -6.25 -12.19
C LEU A 277 -11.38 -5.66 -13.23
N THR A 278 -11.54 -4.33 -13.29
CA THR A 278 -12.46 -3.68 -14.24
C THR A 278 -12.09 -4.04 -15.68
N SER A 279 -13.02 -4.65 -16.41
CA SER A 279 -12.84 -4.98 -17.83
C SER A 279 -13.46 -3.90 -18.73
N GLY A 280 -14.75 -3.65 -18.55
CA GLY A 280 -15.51 -2.73 -19.41
C GLY A 280 -16.97 -2.65 -18.97
N GLY A 281 -17.79 -1.88 -19.67
CA GLY A 281 -19.17 -1.65 -19.26
C GLY A 281 -19.95 -0.72 -20.16
N SER A 282 -21.13 -0.32 -19.69
CA SER A 282 -22.01 0.65 -20.33
C SER A 282 -22.64 1.59 -19.30
N GLY A 283 -23.06 2.77 -19.78
CA GLY A 283 -23.51 3.88 -18.93
C GLY A 283 -22.36 4.80 -18.53
N ASN A 284 -22.60 5.66 -17.54
CA ASN A 284 -21.61 6.57 -16.98
C ASN A 284 -21.86 6.79 -15.48
N CYS A 285 -20.97 7.52 -14.80
CA CYS A 285 -21.11 7.79 -13.38
C CYS A 285 -22.01 8.99 -13.05
N ALA A 286 -22.41 9.80 -14.04
CA ALA A 286 -23.31 10.94 -13.85
C ALA A 286 -24.80 10.56 -13.86
N SER A 287 -25.17 9.55 -14.66
CA SER A 287 -26.56 9.17 -14.95
C SER A 287 -26.74 7.66 -14.90
N PRO A 288 -27.32 7.10 -13.82
CA PRO A 288 -27.67 5.68 -13.75
C PRO A 288 -28.83 5.33 -14.71
N PRO A 289 -28.99 4.06 -15.12
CA PRO A 289 -28.23 2.89 -14.68
C PRO A 289 -26.90 2.71 -15.43
N SER A 290 -25.94 2.08 -14.76
CA SER A 290 -24.68 1.63 -15.33
C SER A 290 -24.47 0.13 -15.12
N VAL A 291 -23.70 -0.48 -16.01
CA VAL A 291 -23.30 -1.89 -15.92
C VAL A 291 -21.80 -1.95 -16.13
N THR A 292 -21.08 -2.57 -15.19
CA THR A 292 -19.65 -2.82 -15.35
C THR A 292 -19.34 -4.28 -15.12
N PHE A 293 -18.51 -4.83 -15.99
CA PHE A 293 -17.98 -6.17 -15.96
C PHE A 293 -16.56 -6.19 -15.41
N PHE A 294 -16.26 -7.23 -14.64
CA PHE A 294 -14.96 -7.41 -14.01
C PHE A 294 -14.46 -8.84 -14.24
N GLN A 295 -13.18 -8.97 -14.56
CA GLN A 295 -12.46 -10.24 -14.56
C GLN A 295 -12.28 -10.72 -13.11
N PRO A 296 -12.67 -11.96 -12.74
CA PRO A 296 -12.38 -12.51 -11.42
C PRO A 296 -10.88 -12.46 -11.07
N VAL A 297 -10.53 -11.88 -9.92
CA VAL A 297 -9.13 -11.72 -9.51
C VAL A 297 -8.51 -13.07 -9.12
N THR A 298 -9.30 -13.98 -8.57
CA THR A 298 -8.87 -15.34 -8.18
C THR A 298 -8.32 -16.11 -9.37
N GLU A 299 -8.90 -15.94 -10.56
CA GLU A 299 -8.39 -16.54 -11.79
C GLU A 299 -7.00 -16.00 -12.16
N ALA A 300 -6.84 -14.66 -12.14
CA ALA A 300 -5.57 -14.02 -12.46
C ALA A 300 -4.45 -14.39 -11.47
N LEU A 301 -4.76 -14.38 -10.17
CA LEU A 301 -3.83 -14.80 -9.11
C LEU A 301 -3.34 -16.24 -9.32
N ASN A 302 -4.27 -17.16 -9.60
CA ASN A 302 -3.93 -18.56 -9.86
C ASN A 302 -3.11 -18.74 -11.16
N ALA A 303 -3.47 -18.01 -12.22
CA ALA A 303 -2.77 -18.11 -13.51
C ALA A 303 -1.30 -17.66 -13.42
N PHE A 304 -1.01 -16.67 -12.57
CA PHE A 304 0.34 -16.13 -12.42
C PHE A 304 1.11 -16.67 -11.20
N GLY A 305 0.45 -17.41 -10.30
CA GLY A 305 1.08 -17.92 -9.08
C GLY A 305 1.46 -16.81 -8.09
N VAL A 306 0.65 -15.74 -8.03
CA VAL A 306 0.84 -14.60 -7.12
C VAL A 306 -0.35 -14.47 -6.18
N GLN A 307 -0.17 -13.73 -5.09
CA GLN A 307 -1.18 -13.49 -4.05
C GLN A 307 -1.26 -12.01 -3.67
N VAL A 308 -2.45 -11.55 -3.28
CA VAL A 308 -2.60 -10.31 -2.51
C VAL A 308 -2.07 -10.51 -1.08
N TYR A 309 -1.71 -9.44 -0.40
CA TYR A 309 -1.11 -9.46 0.94
C TYR A 309 -1.49 -8.22 1.73
#